data_AF-A0A1H9Q3A1-F1
#
_entry.id   AF-A0A1H9Q3A1-F1
#
_cell.length_a   1.000
_cell.length_b   1.000
_cell.length_c   1.000
_cell.angle_alpha   90.00
_cell.angle_beta   90.00
_cell.angle_gamma   90.00
#
_symmetry.space_group_name_H-M   'P 1'
#
loop_
_entity.id
_entity.type
_entity.pdbx_description
1 polymer ?
#
loop_
_entity_poly.entity_id
_entity_poly.type
_entity_poly.pdbx_seq_one_letter_code
_entity_poly.pdbx_strand_id
1 'polypeptide(L)'
;MPRGQHMKDRYGGLDGSFSAQLQQFAEAATEAVELTFREVVIAIGRNLIVMSPVGNPDLWKVNIESQGKAGAQVASYNAKAVSINAVIAADSSNFTKSGNLKRGIKYRKPLTKREQLENYGYGAGVRRVGHGYVGGRFRSNWQLTAGTPASGEIDEVESAGATITKLVAAAGDLTLGEVAYIVNNLPYAIPLEYGHSTQAPAGMVRVTIADFQNIVNRIIEARKV
;
A
#
# COMPACT_ATOMS: atom_id res chain seq x y z
N MET A 1 68.15 25.93 22.62
CA MET A 1 67.59 25.62 21.28
C MET A 1 66.62 26.73 20.88
N PRO A 2 66.55 27.13 19.59
CA PRO A 2 65.67 28.20 19.16
C PRO A 2 64.21 27.75 19.22
N ARG A 3 63.32 28.58 19.78
CA ARG A 3 61.90 28.24 20.08
C ARG A 3 61.10 27.70 18.87
N GLY A 4 61.45 28.09 17.65
CA GLY A 4 60.78 27.63 16.43
C GLY A 4 61.05 26.17 16.07
N GLN A 5 62.19 25.62 16.45
CA GLN A 5 62.54 24.22 16.16
C GLN A 5 61.70 23.26 17.00
N HIS A 6 61.48 23.60 18.27
CA HIS A 6 60.75 22.77 19.24
C HIS A 6 59.23 22.65 18.93
N MET A 7 58.64 23.62 18.22
CA MET A 7 57.25 23.49 17.75
C MET A 7 57.16 22.56 16.53
N LYS A 8 58.08 22.68 15.57
CA LYS A 8 58.12 21.78 14.41
C LYS A 8 58.38 20.33 14.80
N ASP A 9 59.23 20.08 15.80
CA ASP A 9 59.51 18.71 16.28
C ASP A 9 58.34 18.13 17.12
N ARG A 10 57.55 18.97 17.80
CA ARG A 10 56.36 18.52 18.58
C ARG A 10 55.11 18.30 17.74
N TYR A 11 54.93 19.07 16.66
CA TYR A 11 53.68 19.12 15.89
C TYR A 11 53.85 18.78 14.40
N GLY A 12 55.07 18.60 13.89
CA GLY A 12 55.33 18.35 12.48
C GLY A 12 54.79 17.01 11.94
N GLY A 13 54.43 16.07 12.82
CA GLY A 13 53.68 14.86 12.46
C GLY A 13 52.15 15.00 12.61
N LEU A 14 51.67 16.09 13.23
CA LEU A 14 50.26 16.35 13.50
C LEU A 14 49.56 17.17 12.39
N ASP A 15 50.29 17.86 11.52
CA ASP A 15 49.71 18.60 10.38
C ASP A 15 48.90 17.70 9.43
N GLY A 16 49.34 16.45 9.25
CA GLY A 16 48.58 15.41 8.55
C GLY A 16 47.32 14.98 9.29
N SER A 17 47.35 14.97 10.64
CA SER A 17 46.19 14.60 11.46
C SER A 17 45.11 15.68 11.52
N PHE A 18 45.49 16.96 11.56
CA PHE A 18 44.54 18.08 11.54
C PHE A 18 43.83 18.20 10.18
N SER A 19 44.60 18.18 9.10
CA SER A 19 44.04 18.24 7.74
C SER A 19 43.17 17.01 7.43
N ALA A 20 43.59 15.82 7.89
CA ALA A 20 42.78 14.60 7.75
C ALA A 20 41.47 14.67 8.56
N GLN A 21 41.46 15.23 9.77
CA GLN A 21 40.23 15.43 10.55
C GLN A 21 39.25 16.38 9.85
N LEU A 22 39.76 17.48 9.27
CA LEU A 22 38.92 18.40 8.49
C LEU A 22 38.34 17.73 7.25
N GLN A 23 39.12 16.90 6.56
CA GLN A 23 38.65 16.14 5.40
C GLN A 23 37.56 15.13 5.80
N GLN A 24 37.79 14.35 6.86
CA GLN A 24 36.80 13.40 7.38
C GLN A 24 35.49 14.11 7.77
N PHE A 25 35.61 15.27 8.41
CA PHE A 25 34.44 16.08 8.75
C PHE A 25 33.70 16.58 7.52
N ALA A 26 34.41 17.04 6.48
CA ALA A 26 33.81 17.49 5.23
C ALA A 26 33.09 16.34 4.50
N GLU A 27 33.69 15.15 4.47
CA GLU A 27 33.08 13.93 3.91
C GLU A 27 31.81 13.55 4.68
N ALA A 28 31.88 13.50 6.01
CA ALA A 28 30.73 13.19 6.87
C ALA A 28 29.60 14.22 6.75
N ALA A 29 29.93 15.52 6.67
CA ALA A 29 28.95 16.57 6.48
C ALA A 29 28.25 16.45 5.11
N THR A 30 29.01 16.13 4.06
CA THR A 30 28.46 15.94 2.70
C THR A 30 27.52 14.74 2.67
N GLU A 31 27.94 13.61 3.23
CA GLU A 31 27.11 12.41 3.35
C GLU A 31 25.82 12.68 4.15
N ALA A 32 25.92 13.40 5.27
CA ALA A 32 24.76 13.76 6.08
C ALA A 32 23.75 14.62 5.31
N VAL A 33 24.22 15.58 4.51
CA VAL A 33 23.37 16.43 3.66
C VAL A 33 22.69 15.62 2.57
N GLU A 34 23.43 14.75 1.88
CA GLU A 34 22.89 13.91 0.80
C GLU A 34 21.82 12.94 1.32
N LEU A 35 22.09 12.28 2.47
CA LEU A 35 21.12 11.39 3.10
C LEU A 35 19.87 12.14 3.59
N THR A 36 20.04 13.33 4.18
CA THR A 36 18.93 14.18 4.62
C THR A 36 18.06 14.58 3.42
N PHE A 37 18.69 14.97 2.30
CA PHE A 37 17.99 15.30 1.07
C PHE A 37 17.12 14.13 0.57
N ARG A 38 17.72 12.93 0.45
CA ARG A 38 16.99 11.72 0.03
C ARG A 38 15.83 11.40 0.97
N GLU A 39 16.03 11.48 2.28
CA GLU A 39 14.98 11.21 3.27
C GLU A 39 13.83 12.21 3.22
N VAL A 40 14.11 13.50 2.99
CA VAL A 40 13.07 14.52 2.81
C VAL A 40 12.22 14.20 1.59
N VAL A 41 12.85 13.87 0.46
CA VAL A 41 12.14 13.47 -0.76
C VAL A 41 11.31 12.20 -0.52
N ILE A 42 11.86 11.21 0.16
CA ILE A 42 11.15 9.97 0.53
C ILE A 42 9.93 10.27 1.41
N ALA A 43 10.07 11.15 2.40
CA ALA A 43 8.99 11.49 3.31
C ALA A 43 7.84 12.24 2.61
N ILE A 44 8.18 13.18 1.72
CA ILE A 44 7.19 13.87 0.87
C ILE A 44 6.44 12.85 0.01
N GLY A 45 7.18 12.02 -0.73
CA GLY A 45 6.61 10.98 -1.58
C GLY A 45 5.73 10.00 -0.82
N ARG A 46 6.17 9.56 0.36
CA ARG A 46 5.40 8.69 1.24
C ARG A 46 4.09 9.33 1.69
N ASN A 47 4.10 10.60 2.09
CA ASN A 47 2.87 11.30 2.48
C ASN A 47 1.88 11.35 1.32
N LEU A 48 2.35 11.71 0.11
CA LEU A 48 1.51 11.73 -1.09
C LEU A 48 0.87 10.36 -1.37
N ILE A 49 1.65 9.27 -1.31
CA ILE A 49 1.18 7.90 -1.53
C ILE A 49 0.18 7.46 -0.45
N VAL A 50 0.46 7.72 0.82
CA VAL A 50 -0.39 7.27 1.94
C VAL A 50 -1.72 8.01 1.97
N MET A 51 -1.73 9.31 1.67
CA MET A 51 -2.94 10.12 1.62
C MET A 51 -3.79 9.87 0.38
N SER A 52 -3.19 9.32 -0.67
CA SER A 52 -3.86 9.14 -1.96
C SER A 52 -5.07 8.22 -1.86
N PRO A 53 -6.23 8.63 -2.42
CA PRO A 53 -7.42 7.81 -2.39
C PRO A 53 -7.20 6.47 -3.12
N VAL A 54 -7.70 5.41 -2.50
CA VAL A 54 -7.77 4.08 -3.15
C VAL A 54 -9.10 3.82 -3.83
N GLY A 55 -10.01 4.79 -3.80
CA GLY A 55 -11.27 4.76 -4.52
C GLY A 55 -12.50 4.92 -3.64
N ASN A 56 -13.65 4.39 -4.05
CA ASN A 56 -14.89 4.49 -3.27
C ASN A 56 -15.17 3.22 -2.42
N PRO A 57 -14.81 3.21 -1.11
CA PRO A 57 -15.73 2.94 -0.03
C PRO A 57 -16.83 1.93 -0.25
N ASP A 58 -17.90 2.53 -0.74
CA ASP A 58 -19.24 2.04 -0.66
C ASP A 58 -19.47 0.97 -1.73
N LEU A 59 -18.74 1.03 -2.85
CA LEU A 59 -18.84 0.05 -3.93
C LEU A 59 -18.44 -1.35 -3.44
N TRP A 60 -17.38 -1.46 -2.64
CA TRP A 60 -16.94 -2.75 -2.11
C TRP A 60 -17.66 -3.17 -0.83
N LYS A 61 -18.07 -2.22 0.03
CA LYS A 61 -18.91 -2.53 1.21
C LYS A 61 -20.22 -3.19 0.82
N VAL A 62 -20.91 -2.68 -0.20
CA VAL A 62 -22.14 -3.28 -0.74
C VAL A 62 -21.90 -4.73 -1.18
N ASN A 63 -20.75 -5.01 -1.80
CA ASN A 63 -20.41 -6.37 -2.20
C ASN A 63 -20.16 -7.30 -1.00
N ILE A 64 -19.49 -6.81 0.06
CA ILE A 64 -19.26 -7.59 1.29
C ILE A 64 -20.60 -7.91 1.96
N GLU A 65 -21.47 -6.93 2.13
CA GLU A 65 -22.78 -7.13 2.76
C GLU A 65 -23.69 -8.06 1.93
N SER A 66 -23.73 -7.86 0.60
CA SER A 66 -24.46 -8.73 -0.32
C SER A 66 -23.96 -10.17 -0.23
N GLN A 67 -22.65 -10.40 -0.24
CA GLN A 67 -22.08 -11.75 -0.14
C GLN A 67 -22.29 -12.36 1.26
N GLY A 68 -22.26 -11.56 2.33
CA GLY A 68 -22.57 -12.01 3.68
C GLY A 68 -24.02 -12.52 3.78
N LYS A 69 -24.98 -11.76 3.24
CA LYS A 69 -26.40 -12.15 3.17
C LYS A 69 -26.59 -13.42 2.32
N ALA A 70 -26.02 -13.45 1.12
CA ALA A 70 -26.11 -14.60 0.23
C ALA A 70 -25.46 -15.86 0.84
N GLY A 71 -24.30 -15.71 1.49
CA GLY A 71 -23.63 -16.79 2.19
C GLY A 71 -24.45 -17.35 3.35
N ALA A 72 -25.11 -16.49 4.14
CA ALA A 72 -26.01 -16.91 5.21
C ALA A 72 -27.21 -17.70 4.68
N GLN A 73 -27.77 -17.30 3.53
CA GLN A 73 -28.87 -18.03 2.88
C GLN A 73 -28.43 -19.41 2.38
N VAL A 74 -27.26 -19.51 1.74
CA VAL A 74 -26.66 -20.79 1.33
C VAL A 74 -26.39 -21.69 2.53
N ALA A 75 -25.81 -21.13 3.61
CA ALA A 75 -25.55 -21.87 4.85
C ALA A 75 -26.85 -22.40 5.48
N SER A 76 -27.90 -21.58 5.53
CA SER A 76 -29.22 -21.98 6.04
C SER A 76 -29.84 -23.12 5.21
N TYR A 77 -29.75 -23.05 3.87
CA TYR A 77 -30.21 -24.13 3.00
C TYR A 77 -29.45 -25.44 3.28
N ASN A 78 -28.13 -25.37 3.34
CA ASN A 78 -27.28 -26.55 3.54
C ASN A 78 -27.51 -27.15 4.93
N ALA A 79 -27.64 -26.33 5.98
CA ALA A 79 -28.00 -26.77 7.32
C ALA A 79 -29.36 -27.49 7.35
N LYS A 80 -30.35 -26.96 6.61
CA LYS A 80 -31.66 -27.62 6.45
C LYS A 80 -31.56 -28.94 5.70
N ALA A 81 -30.70 -29.05 4.68
CA ALA A 81 -30.47 -30.31 3.99
C ALA A 81 -29.85 -31.36 4.94
N VAL A 82 -28.88 -30.95 5.76
CA VAL A 82 -28.26 -31.82 6.78
C VAL A 82 -29.29 -32.28 7.81
N SER A 83 -30.09 -31.36 8.36
CA SER A 83 -31.10 -31.74 9.36
C SER A 83 -32.17 -32.68 8.81
N ILE A 84 -32.64 -32.46 7.58
CA ILE A 84 -33.57 -33.38 6.91
C ILE A 84 -32.92 -34.75 6.72
N ASN A 85 -31.67 -34.78 6.26
CA ASN A 85 -30.96 -36.06 6.06
C ASN A 85 -30.73 -36.80 7.37
N ALA A 86 -30.45 -36.10 8.46
CA ALA A 86 -30.33 -36.68 9.79
C ALA A 86 -31.64 -37.32 10.26
N VAL A 87 -32.79 -36.65 10.04
CA VAL A 87 -34.11 -37.22 10.35
C VAL A 87 -34.40 -38.46 9.51
N ILE A 88 -34.12 -38.42 8.20
CA ILE A 88 -34.29 -39.59 7.32
C ILE A 88 -33.44 -40.77 7.80
N ALA A 89 -32.20 -40.50 8.20
CA ALA A 89 -31.26 -41.53 8.65
C ALA A 89 -31.58 -42.11 10.03
N ALA A 90 -32.18 -41.32 10.92
CA ALA A 90 -32.54 -41.75 12.28
C ALA A 90 -33.77 -42.68 12.31
N ASP A 91 -34.66 -42.57 11.33
CA ASP A 91 -35.86 -43.38 11.24
C ASP A 91 -35.60 -44.69 10.47
N SER A 92 -35.48 -45.79 11.21
CA SER A 92 -35.22 -47.13 10.69
C SER A 92 -36.33 -47.63 9.74
N SER A 93 -37.54 -47.07 9.81
CA SER A 93 -38.64 -47.43 8.92
C SER A 93 -38.40 -46.99 7.48
N ASN A 94 -37.47 -46.07 7.24
CA ASN A 94 -37.10 -45.58 5.90
C ASN A 94 -36.21 -46.55 5.11
N PHE A 95 -35.70 -47.60 5.74
CA PHE A 95 -34.72 -48.52 5.14
C PHE A 95 -35.35 -49.88 4.78
N THR A 96 -34.83 -50.49 3.72
CA THR A 96 -35.12 -51.89 3.36
C THR A 96 -34.31 -52.83 4.28
N LYS A 97 -34.66 -54.12 4.28
CA LYS A 97 -33.88 -55.15 5.01
C LYS A 97 -32.40 -55.21 4.60
N SER A 98 -32.06 -54.71 3.42
CA SER A 98 -30.69 -54.63 2.90
C SER A 98 -29.96 -53.32 3.23
N GLY A 99 -30.56 -52.42 4.02
CA GLY A 99 -29.95 -51.15 4.43
C GLY A 99 -30.05 -50.01 3.40
N ASN A 100 -30.78 -50.18 2.31
CA ASN A 100 -31.00 -49.13 1.31
C ASN A 100 -32.25 -48.30 1.64
N LEU A 101 -32.32 -47.04 1.21
CA LEU A 101 -33.54 -46.24 1.34
C LEU A 101 -34.70 -46.85 0.52
N LYS A 102 -35.90 -46.87 1.10
CA LYS A 102 -37.13 -47.30 0.41
C LYS A 102 -37.46 -46.39 -0.77
N ARG A 103 -38.13 -46.96 -1.78
CA ARG A 103 -38.54 -46.24 -3.00
C ARG A 103 -39.36 -45.00 -2.64
N GLY A 104 -38.93 -43.85 -3.15
CA GLY A 104 -39.57 -42.54 -2.92
C GLY A 104 -38.87 -41.66 -1.89
N ILE A 105 -38.04 -42.24 -1.01
CA ILE A 105 -37.28 -41.51 0.00
C ILE A 105 -35.88 -41.21 -0.54
N LYS A 106 -35.47 -39.94 -0.47
CA LYS A 106 -34.16 -39.49 -0.98
C LYS A 106 -33.55 -38.45 -0.05
N TYR A 107 -32.24 -38.54 0.13
CA TYR A 107 -31.48 -37.47 0.78
C TYR A 107 -31.52 -36.19 -0.05
N ARG A 108 -31.60 -35.07 0.66
CA ARG A 108 -31.48 -33.75 0.08
C ARG A 108 -30.01 -33.40 -0.13
N LYS A 109 -29.68 -32.95 -1.33
CA LYS A 109 -28.32 -32.51 -1.66
C LYS A 109 -28.09 -31.07 -1.19
N PRO A 110 -26.89 -30.75 -0.67
CA PRO A 110 -26.48 -29.36 -0.48
C PRO A 110 -26.37 -28.65 -1.83
N LEU A 111 -26.43 -27.32 -1.83
CA LEU A 111 -26.31 -26.53 -3.05
C LEU A 111 -24.91 -26.68 -3.66
N THR A 112 -24.86 -26.98 -4.95
CA THR A 112 -23.63 -26.94 -5.74
C THR A 112 -23.15 -25.49 -5.95
N LYS A 113 -21.87 -25.28 -6.27
CA LYS A 113 -21.32 -23.93 -6.53
C LYS A 113 -22.10 -23.18 -7.63
N ARG A 114 -22.60 -23.90 -8.64
CA ARG A 114 -23.43 -23.35 -9.71
C ARG A 114 -24.80 -22.91 -9.17
N GLU A 115 -25.47 -23.74 -8.39
CA GLU A 115 -26.76 -23.38 -7.79
C GLU A 115 -26.63 -22.27 -6.73
N GLN A 116 -25.52 -22.19 -6.01
CA GLN A 116 -25.21 -21.06 -5.11
C GLN A 116 -25.12 -19.74 -5.88
N LEU A 117 -24.50 -19.76 -7.05
CA LEU A 117 -24.40 -18.60 -7.93
C LEU A 117 -25.76 -18.25 -8.57
N GLU A 118 -26.43 -19.23 -9.19
CA GLU A 118 -27.68 -19.02 -9.92
C GLU A 118 -28.84 -18.63 -8.99
N ASN A 119 -28.96 -19.28 -7.82
CA ASN A 119 -30.11 -19.07 -6.92
C ASN A 119 -29.90 -17.95 -5.91
N TYR A 120 -28.65 -17.70 -5.50
CA TYR A 120 -28.34 -16.78 -4.40
C TYR A 120 -27.31 -15.71 -4.76
N GLY A 121 -26.74 -15.72 -5.97
CA GLY A 121 -25.69 -14.77 -6.33
C GLY A 121 -24.47 -14.87 -5.40
N TYR A 122 -24.13 -16.09 -4.96
CA TYR A 122 -23.00 -16.35 -4.06
C TYR A 122 -21.85 -17.01 -4.80
N GLY A 123 -20.62 -16.53 -4.56
CA GLY A 123 -19.39 -17.18 -5.03
C GLY A 123 -18.60 -16.38 -6.07
N ALA A 124 -17.66 -17.06 -6.72
CA ALA A 124 -16.64 -16.43 -7.56
C ALA A 124 -17.18 -15.84 -8.88
N GLY A 125 -18.32 -16.30 -9.39
CA GLY A 125 -18.91 -15.85 -10.66
C GLY A 125 -19.80 -14.60 -10.56
N VAL A 126 -19.91 -13.99 -9.38
CA VAL A 126 -20.82 -12.88 -9.12
C VAL A 126 -20.26 -11.59 -9.73
N ARG A 127 -21.02 -10.92 -10.59
CA ARG A 127 -20.71 -9.55 -11.04
C ARG A 127 -20.96 -8.59 -9.88
N ARG A 128 -19.88 -7.97 -9.40
CA ARG A 128 -19.86 -7.09 -8.23
C ARG A 128 -20.14 -5.63 -8.62
N VAL A 129 -20.68 -4.84 -7.69
CA VAL A 129 -20.76 -3.38 -7.86
C VAL A 129 -19.34 -2.84 -7.98
N GLY A 130 -19.09 -2.02 -9.00
CA GLY A 130 -17.73 -1.60 -9.37
C GLY A 130 -16.92 -2.68 -10.11
N HIS A 131 -17.56 -3.64 -10.76
CA HIS A 131 -16.86 -4.59 -11.64
C HIS A 131 -16.14 -3.83 -12.77
N GLY A 132 -14.80 -3.90 -12.80
CA GLY A 132 -13.94 -3.10 -13.68
C GLY A 132 -13.41 -1.80 -13.04
N TYR A 133 -13.84 -1.47 -11.82
CA TYR A 133 -13.28 -0.37 -11.04
C TYR A 133 -11.92 -0.76 -10.47
N VAL A 134 -10.90 0.00 -10.85
CA VAL A 134 -9.52 -0.22 -10.40
C VAL A 134 -9.19 0.78 -9.29
N GLY A 135 -9.55 0.42 -8.06
CA GLY A 135 -9.20 1.19 -6.87
C GLY A 135 -7.68 1.16 -6.61
N GLY A 136 -7.07 2.32 -6.38
CA GLY A 136 -5.64 2.42 -6.03
C GLY A 136 -4.70 2.80 -7.17
N ARG A 137 -5.18 2.88 -8.43
CA ARG A 137 -4.35 3.33 -9.58
C ARG A 137 -3.74 4.72 -9.35
N PHE A 138 -4.52 5.63 -8.75
CA PHE A 138 -4.05 6.98 -8.43
C PHE A 138 -2.81 6.98 -7.56
N ARG A 139 -2.84 6.19 -6.48
CA ARG A 139 -1.72 6.04 -5.56
C ARG A 139 -0.47 5.48 -6.25
N SER A 140 -0.64 4.50 -7.13
CA SER A 140 0.48 3.86 -7.83
C SER A 140 1.13 4.72 -8.91
N ASN A 141 0.51 5.85 -9.27
CA ASN A 141 1.01 6.76 -10.31
C ASN A 141 1.94 7.87 -9.79
N TRP A 142 2.26 7.89 -8.49
CA TRP A 142 3.30 8.77 -7.98
C TRP A 142 4.68 8.27 -8.43
N GLN A 143 5.29 9.03 -9.34
CA GLN A 143 6.57 8.70 -9.97
C GLN A 143 7.64 9.69 -9.50
N LEU A 144 8.75 9.16 -8.98
CA LEU A 144 9.93 9.94 -8.59
C LEU A 144 11.01 9.81 -9.67
N THR A 145 11.54 10.94 -10.12
CA THR A 145 12.60 11.03 -11.15
C THR A 145 13.59 12.14 -10.83
N ALA A 146 14.84 12.00 -11.29
CA ALA A 146 15.89 13.00 -11.14
C ALA A 146 16.06 13.82 -12.43
N GLY A 147 16.19 15.14 -12.31
CA GLY A 147 16.54 16.06 -13.40
C GLY A 147 15.42 16.35 -14.41
N THR A 148 14.63 15.34 -14.81
CA THR A 148 13.49 15.47 -15.74
C THR A 148 12.27 14.76 -15.17
N PRO A 149 11.06 15.35 -15.21
CA PRO A 149 9.85 14.70 -14.72
C PRO A 149 9.48 13.48 -15.57
N ALA A 150 8.97 12.43 -14.91
CA ALA A 150 8.37 11.30 -15.61
C ALA A 150 7.22 11.74 -16.52
N SER A 151 7.13 11.12 -17.69
CA SER A 151 6.01 11.29 -18.62
C SER A 151 5.15 10.03 -18.65
N GLY A 152 3.86 10.18 -18.95
CA GLY A 152 2.94 9.06 -19.06
C GLY A 152 2.34 8.56 -17.73
N GLU A 153 1.38 7.67 -17.86
CA GLU A 153 0.64 7.04 -16.77
C GLU A 153 1.12 5.61 -16.54
N ILE A 154 0.94 5.11 -15.32
CA ILE A 154 1.18 3.70 -14.96
C ILE A 154 -0.17 3.00 -14.89
N ASP A 155 -0.32 1.89 -15.62
CA ASP A 155 -1.56 1.11 -15.61
C ASP A 155 -1.63 0.12 -14.45
N GLU A 156 -0.47 -0.32 -13.97
CA GLU A 156 -0.35 -1.25 -12.87
C GLU A 156 -0.84 -0.64 -11.55
N VAL A 157 -1.51 -1.47 -10.77
CA VAL A 157 -2.05 -1.10 -9.47
C VAL A 157 -1.35 -1.86 -8.38
N GLU A 158 -0.80 -1.10 -7.45
CA GLU A 158 0.09 -1.60 -6.44
C GLU A 158 -0.39 -1.20 -5.04
N SER A 159 0.07 -1.96 -4.05
CA SER A 159 -0.11 -1.58 -2.66
C SER A 159 0.68 -0.30 -2.36
N ALA A 160 0.28 0.42 -1.30
CA ALA A 160 1.05 1.57 -0.82
C ALA A 160 2.50 1.17 -0.52
N GLY A 161 2.71 0.00 0.11
CA GLY A 161 4.04 -0.52 0.40
C GLY A 161 4.89 -0.72 -0.85
N ALA A 162 4.35 -1.37 -1.88
CA ALA A 162 5.06 -1.58 -3.15
C ALA A 162 5.40 -0.25 -3.86
N THR A 163 4.46 0.70 -3.86
CA THR A 163 4.70 2.04 -4.45
C THR A 163 5.80 2.79 -3.67
N ILE A 164 5.78 2.72 -2.33
CA ILE A 164 6.82 3.30 -1.47
C ILE A 164 8.18 2.64 -1.72
N THR A 165 8.24 1.32 -1.88
CA THR A 165 9.48 0.61 -2.19
C THR A 165 10.11 1.12 -3.49
N LYS A 166 9.31 1.32 -4.54
CA LYS A 166 9.80 1.91 -5.80
C LYS A 166 10.28 3.35 -5.61
N LEU A 167 9.56 4.13 -4.82
CA LEU A 167 9.95 5.51 -4.51
C LEU A 167 11.28 5.57 -3.74
N VAL A 168 11.48 4.70 -2.76
CA VAL A 168 12.74 4.59 -2.01
C VAL A 168 13.89 4.18 -2.93
N ALA A 169 13.66 3.24 -3.85
CA ALA A 169 14.65 2.85 -4.84
C ALA A 169 15.04 4.04 -5.74
N ALA A 170 14.08 4.75 -6.32
CA ALA A 170 14.34 5.92 -7.16
C ALA A 170 15.01 7.08 -6.39
N ALA A 171 14.72 7.24 -5.10
CA ALA A 171 15.37 8.23 -4.26
C ALA A 171 16.85 7.90 -3.99
N GLY A 172 17.22 6.61 -4.04
CA GLY A 172 18.62 6.18 -3.93
C GLY A 172 19.49 6.68 -5.08
N ASP A 173 18.89 6.87 -6.26
CA ASP A 173 19.59 7.35 -7.46
C ASP A 173 19.75 8.88 -7.49
N LEU A 174 19.12 9.61 -6.56
CA LEU A 174 19.25 11.06 -6.47
C LEU A 174 20.63 11.47 -5.99
N THR A 175 21.24 12.43 -6.68
CA THR A 175 22.49 13.05 -6.25
C THR A 175 22.26 14.47 -5.72
N LEU A 176 23.15 14.93 -4.84
CA LEU A 176 23.07 16.27 -4.30
C LEU A 176 23.23 17.32 -5.40
N GLY A 177 22.30 18.28 -5.46
CA GLY A 177 22.28 19.33 -6.49
C GLY A 177 21.34 19.04 -7.66
N GLU A 178 20.80 17.82 -7.77
CA GLU A 178 19.75 17.51 -8.73
C GLU A 178 18.36 17.91 -8.23
N VAL A 179 17.46 18.15 -9.19
CA VAL A 179 16.04 18.40 -8.90
C VAL A 179 15.29 17.06 -8.88
N ALA A 180 14.66 16.75 -7.75
CA ALA A 180 13.76 15.61 -7.62
C ALA A 180 12.34 15.99 -8.06
N TYR A 181 11.79 15.26 -9.03
CA TYR A 181 10.42 15.42 -9.51
C TYR A 181 9.55 14.30 -8.97
N ILE A 182 8.53 14.64 -8.20
CA ILE A 182 7.45 13.71 -7.81
C ILE A 182 6.19 14.12 -8.58
N VAL A 183 5.75 13.27 -9.50
CA VAL A 183 4.64 13.59 -10.42
C VAL A 183 3.55 12.53 -10.38
N ASN A 184 2.33 12.96 -10.69
CA ASN A 184 1.19 12.09 -10.95
C ASN A 184 0.51 12.60 -12.22
N ASN A 185 0.67 11.87 -13.32
CA ASN A 185 0.27 12.33 -14.66
C ASN A 185 -1.19 11.99 -15.01
N LEU A 186 -1.95 11.44 -14.06
CA LEU A 186 -3.33 11.07 -14.29
C LEU A 186 -4.20 12.32 -14.52
N PRO A 187 -5.05 12.36 -15.57
CA PRO A 187 -5.89 13.52 -15.88
C PRO A 187 -6.80 13.96 -14.72
N TYR A 188 -7.16 13.01 -13.85
CA TYR A 188 -8.01 13.26 -12.69
C TYR A 188 -7.24 13.61 -11.40
N ALA A 189 -5.91 13.78 -11.45
CA ALA A 189 -5.10 14.18 -10.29
C ALA A 189 -5.52 15.55 -9.73
N ILE A 190 -5.73 16.53 -10.61
CA ILE A 190 -6.16 17.88 -10.23
C ILE A 190 -7.53 17.84 -9.54
N PRO A 191 -8.59 17.25 -10.13
CA PRO A 191 -9.87 17.09 -9.43
C PRO A 191 -9.74 16.48 -8.03
N LEU A 192 -8.95 15.40 -7.87
CA LEU A 192 -8.75 14.77 -6.57
C LEU A 192 -8.04 15.69 -5.56
N GLU A 193 -7.07 16.46 -6.02
CA GLU A 193 -6.37 17.45 -5.20
C GLU A 193 -7.29 18.56 -4.70
N TYR A 194 -8.30 18.95 -5.49
CA TYR A 194 -9.19 20.09 -5.21
C TYR A 194 -10.60 19.69 -4.76
N GLY A 195 -10.73 18.54 -4.07
CA GLY A 195 -11.93 18.22 -3.30
C GLY A 195 -12.90 17.21 -3.94
N HIS A 196 -12.55 16.61 -5.09
CA HIS A 196 -13.32 15.48 -5.64
C HIS A 196 -13.02 14.14 -4.95
N SER A 197 -12.12 14.13 -3.97
CA SER A 197 -11.81 12.96 -3.14
C SER A 197 -12.53 13.04 -1.79
N THR A 198 -13.36 12.04 -1.48
CA THR A 198 -13.93 11.90 -0.13
C THR A 198 -12.92 11.38 0.89
N GLN A 199 -11.86 10.71 0.45
CA GLN A 199 -10.78 10.22 1.32
C GLN A 199 -9.72 11.29 1.60
N ALA A 200 -9.53 12.24 0.69
CA ALA A 200 -8.54 13.32 0.78
C ALA A 200 -9.16 14.68 0.39
N PRO A 201 -10.16 15.17 1.15
CA PRO A 201 -10.90 16.38 0.79
C PRO A 201 -10.05 17.65 0.79
N ALA A 202 -8.99 17.68 1.62
CA ALA A 202 -8.04 18.79 1.69
C ALA A 202 -6.95 18.73 0.60
N GLY A 203 -6.97 17.70 -0.25
CA GLY A 203 -5.88 17.40 -1.18
C GLY A 203 -4.73 16.65 -0.52
N MET A 204 -3.88 16.05 -1.35
CA MET A 204 -2.68 15.35 -0.90
C MET A 204 -1.50 16.31 -0.95
N VAL A 205 -1.32 17.01 -2.08
CA VAL A 205 -0.17 17.87 -2.34
C VAL A 205 -0.20 19.09 -1.43
N ARG A 206 -1.35 19.76 -1.28
CA ARG A 206 -1.47 20.95 -0.43
C ARG A 206 -1.20 20.65 1.03
N VAL A 207 -1.69 19.52 1.54
CA VAL A 207 -1.43 19.08 2.91
C VAL A 207 0.05 18.76 3.10
N THR A 208 0.68 18.05 2.16
CA THR A 208 2.11 17.76 2.23
C THR A 208 2.97 19.02 2.17
N ILE A 209 2.61 20.01 1.35
CA ILE A 209 3.31 21.31 1.29
C ILE A 209 3.16 22.06 2.62
N ALA A 210 1.95 22.10 3.19
CA ALA A 210 1.72 22.74 4.48
C ALA A 210 2.53 22.09 5.62
N ASP A 211 2.77 20.78 5.54
CA ASP A 211 3.55 20.01 6.52
C ASP A 211 5.06 19.98 6.22
N PHE A 212 5.52 20.60 5.13
CA PHE A 212 6.90 20.47 4.64
C PHE A 212 7.96 20.80 5.71
N GLN A 213 7.78 21.90 6.44
CA GLN A 213 8.74 22.31 7.46
C GLN A 213 8.83 21.29 8.61
N ASN A 214 7.71 20.70 9.01
CA ASN A 214 7.70 19.66 10.04
C ASN A 214 8.37 18.38 9.55
N ILE A 215 8.16 18.02 8.28
CA ILE A 215 8.83 16.87 7.65
C ILE A 215 10.34 17.04 7.73
N VAL A 216 10.86 18.18 7.32
CA VAL A 216 12.29 18.50 7.34
C VAL A 216 12.83 18.46 8.77
N ASN A 217 12.17 19.15 9.70
CA ASN A 217 12.62 19.22 11.10
C ASN A 217 12.70 17.84 11.74
N ARG A 218 11.69 16.99 11.55
CA ARG A 218 11.67 15.62 12.09
C ARG A 218 12.83 14.78 11.56
N ILE A 219 13.19 14.93 10.28
CA ILE A 219 14.29 14.18 9.67
C ILE A 219 15.64 14.65 10.22
N ILE A 220 15.83 15.97 10.30
CA ILE A 220 17.05 16.55 10.89
C ILE A 220 17.19 16.12 12.34
N GLU A 221 16.11 16.16 13.12
CA GLU A 221 16.11 15.73 14.53
C GLU A 221 16.44 14.25 14.70
N ALA A 222 15.90 13.37 13.85
CA ALA A 222 16.22 11.95 13.89
C ALA A 222 17.70 11.63 13.59
N ARG A 223 18.44 12.58 12.99
CA ARG A 223 19.85 12.45 12.63
C ARG A 223 20.81 13.15 13.58
N LYS A 224 20.32 13.85 14.60
CA LYS A 224 21.18 14.45 15.63
C LYS A 224 21.85 13.30 16.41
N VAL A 225 23.18 13.23 16.32
CA VAL A 225 24.04 12.37 17.14
C VAL A 225 24.36 13.08 18.45
#